data_AF-A0A255QWY0-F1
#
_entry.id   AF-A0A255QWY0-F1
#
_cell.length_a   1.000
_cell.length_b   1.000
_cell.length_c   1.000
_cell.angle_alpha   90.00
_cell.angle_beta   90.00
_cell.angle_gamma   90.00
#
_symmetry.space_group_name_H-M   'P 1'
#
loop_
_entity.id
_entity.type
_entity.pdbx_description
1 polymer ?
#
loop_
_entity_poly.entity_id
_entity_poly.type
_entity_poly.pdbx_seq_one_letter_code
_entity_poly.pdbx_strand_id
1 'polypeptide(L)'
;MWGRVVEIMTAVWLAASPFVFRVHDDSVVLWTDLGLAFLICLFSGLSYWRPTQHAHLLTLVVASGLAIWGRFASEAPTAIGQNHIVVGLFLMMIALVPNDASLPPVKWRQTGRTRNSM
;
A
#
# COMPACT_ATOMS: atom_id res chain seq x y z
N MET A 1 -0.80 0.97 -12.74
CA MET A 1 0.13 2.05 -12.33
C MET A 1 -0.47 2.93 -11.23
N TRP A 2 -1.77 3.28 -11.28
CA TRP A 2 -2.41 4.14 -10.28
C TRP A 2 -2.35 3.58 -8.84
N GLY A 3 -2.67 2.29 -8.62
CA GLY A 3 -2.63 1.70 -7.28
C GLY A 3 -1.24 1.74 -6.62
N ARG A 4 -0.16 1.56 -7.39
CA ARG A 4 1.23 1.62 -6.88
C ARG A 4 1.64 3.02 -6.45
N VAL A 5 1.25 4.04 -7.22
CA VAL A 5 1.50 5.44 -6.83
C VAL A 5 0.79 5.76 -5.52
N VAL A 6 -0.46 5.30 -5.35
CA VAL A 6 -1.23 5.55 -4.14
C VAL A 6 -0.64 4.81 -2.93
N GLU A 7 -0.10 3.60 -3.09
CA GLU A 7 0.67 2.91 -2.03
C GLU A 7 1.86 3.74 -1.55
N ILE A 8 2.63 4.33 -2.48
CA ILE A 8 3.77 5.21 -2.15
C ILE A 8 3.29 6.48 -1.44
N MET A 9 2.24 7.14 -1.94
CA MET A 9 1.67 8.32 -1.29
C MET A 9 1.20 7.99 0.14
N THR A 10 0.65 6.80 0.33
CA THR A 10 0.20 6.32 1.64
C THR A 10 1.38 5.99 2.56
N ALA A 11 2.48 5.45 2.02
CA ALA A 11 3.72 5.27 2.77
C ALA A 11 4.32 6.60 3.24
N VAL A 12 4.31 7.62 2.38
CA VAL A 12 4.74 8.98 2.75
C VAL A 12 3.84 9.55 3.84
N TRP A 13 2.52 9.35 3.73
CA TRP A 13 1.59 9.73 4.80
C TRP A 13 1.91 9.02 6.12
N LEU A 14 2.16 7.71 6.09
CA LEU A 14 2.49 6.93 7.28
C LEU A 14 3.76 7.47 7.97
N ALA A 15 4.81 7.79 7.20
CA ALA A 15 6.05 8.38 7.71
C ALA A 15 5.85 9.79 8.30
N ALA A 16 4.91 10.58 7.76
CA ALA A 16 4.61 11.92 8.26
C ALA A 16 3.66 11.92 9.47
N SER A 17 2.83 10.89 9.62
CA SER A 17 1.76 10.85 10.62
C SER A 17 2.22 11.00 12.07
N PRO A 18 3.40 10.49 12.53
CA PRO A 18 3.88 10.72 13.89
C PRO A 18 4.07 12.19 14.25
N PHE A 19 4.46 13.02 13.28
CA PHE A 19 4.66 14.45 13.47
C PHE A 19 3.31 15.20 13.57
N VAL A 20 2.32 14.78 12.79
CA VAL A 20 0.96 15.35 12.80
C VAL A 20 0.26 15.04 14.13
N PHE A 21 0.36 13.79 14.60
CA PHE A 21 -0.25 13.36 15.86
C PHE A 21 0.59 13.67 17.11
N ARG A 22 1.76 14.31 16.93
CA ARG A 22 2.68 14.70 18.03
C ARG A 22 3.12 13.51 18.90
N VAL A 23 3.33 12.36 18.29
CA VAL A 23 3.83 11.13 18.97
C VAL A 23 5.29 10.81 18.60
N HIS A 24 6.01 11.77 18.02
CA HIS A 24 7.40 11.59 17.61
C HIS A 24 8.36 11.31 18.78
N ASP A 25 7.96 11.66 20.01
CA ASP A 25 8.70 11.33 21.22
C ASP A 25 8.59 9.83 21.59
N ASP A 26 7.55 9.13 21.09
CA ASP A 26 7.45 7.68 21.21
C ASP A 26 8.34 7.03 20.13
N SER A 27 9.54 6.64 20.56
CA SER A 27 10.54 6.04 19.70
C SER A 27 10.03 4.75 19.03
N VAL A 28 9.23 3.94 19.73
CA VAL A 28 8.74 2.67 19.19
C VAL A 28 7.78 2.93 18.04
N VAL A 29 6.84 3.85 18.22
CA VAL A 29 5.87 4.22 17.20
C VAL A 29 6.56 4.87 15.99
N LEU A 30 7.47 5.80 16.23
CA LEU A 30 8.20 6.49 15.17
C LEU A 30 9.00 5.51 14.29
N TRP A 31 9.82 4.65 14.90
CA TRP A 31 10.64 3.69 14.14
C TRP A 31 9.79 2.64 13.44
N THR A 32 8.68 2.23 14.04
CA THR A 32 7.73 1.30 13.43
C THR A 32 7.09 1.92 12.19
N ASP A 33 6.59 3.16 12.28
CA ASP A 33 5.94 3.85 11.17
C ASP A 33 6.92 4.13 10.02
N LEU A 34 8.16 4.54 10.33
CA LEU A 34 9.20 4.71 9.31
C LEU A 34 9.60 3.37 8.65
N GLY A 35 9.74 2.31 9.44
CA GLY A 35 10.07 0.97 8.92
C GLY A 35 8.96 0.43 8.01
N LEU A 36 7.70 0.58 8.41
CA LEU A 36 6.55 0.16 7.61
C LEU A 36 6.41 1.02 6.34
N ALA A 37 6.58 2.33 6.44
CA ALA A 37 6.60 3.22 5.27
C ALA A 37 7.68 2.82 4.27
N PHE A 38 8.89 2.51 4.75
CA PHE A 38 9.98 2.03 3.90
C PHE A 38 9.64 0.70 3.22
N LEU A 39 9.09 -0.28 3.95
CA LEU A 39 8.69 -1.56 3.39
C LEU A 39 7.60 -1.42 2.31
N ILE A 40 6.58 -0.59 2.56
CA ILE A 40 5.51 -0.33 1.58
C ILE A 40 6.11 0.31 0.32
N CYS A 41 6.98 1.31 0.48
CA CYS A 41 7.64 1.97 -0.65
C CYS A 41 8.52 0.99 -1.43
N LEU A 42 9.28 0.14 -0.73
CA LEU A 42 10.14 -0.87 -1.34
C LEU A 42 9.33 -1.91 -2.12
N PHE A 43 8.27 -2.47 -1.54
CA PHE A 43 7.41 -3.46 -2.21
C PHE A 43 6.65 -2.86 -3.39
N SER A 44 6.17 -1.62 -3.25
CA SER A 44 5.50 -0.92 -4.35
C SER A 44 6.46 -0.63 -5.51
N GLY A 45 7.69 -0.19 -5.19
CA GLY A 45 8.76 0.00 -6.17
C GLY A 45 9.19 -1.29 -6.87
N LEU A 46 9.41 -2.37 -6.10
CA LEU A 46 9.75 -3.69 -6.64
C LEU A 46 8.63 -4.29 -7.51
N SER A 47 7.37 -3.93 -7.27
CA SER A 47 6.26 -4.38 -8.11
C SER A 47 6.32 -3.86 -9.55
N TYR A 48 7.11 -2.81 -9.84
CA TYR A 48 7.35 -2.35 -11.22
C TYR A 48 8.20 -3.33 -12.03
N TRP A 49 8.95 -4.23 -11.38
CA TRP A 49 9.72 -5.26 -12.07
C TRP A 49 8.84 -6.47 -12.40
N ARG A 50 8.88 -6.90 -13.68
CA ARG A 50 8.11 -8.05 -14.20
C ARG A 50 8.25 -9.35 -13.40
N PRO A 51 9.44 -9.77 -12.90
CA PRO A 51 9.54 -11.00 -12.10
C PRO A 51 8.90 -10.87 -10.71
N THR A 52 8.80 -9.66 -10.16
CA THR A 52 8.31 -9.36 -8.80
C THR A 52 6.94 -8.69 -8.80
N GLN A 53 6.12 -8.90 -9.85
CA GLN A 53 4.79 -8.28 -9.96
C GLN A 53 3.87 -8.60 -8.75
N HIS A 54 4.10 -9.75 -8.10
CA HIS A 54 3.35 -10.21 -6.93
C HIS A 54 3.85 -9.64 -5.61
N ALA A 55 4.95 -8.86 -5.60
CA ALA A 55 5.50 -8.28 -4.38
C ALA A 55 4.51 -7.38 -3.63
N HIS A 56 3.52 -6.83 -4.32
CA HIS A 56 2.48 -6.04 -3.67
C HIS A 56 1.57 -6.88 -2.74
N LEU A 57 1.50 -8.21 -2.91
CA LEU A 57 0.78 -9.07 -1.98
C LEU A 57 1.42 -9.00 -0.58
N LEU A 58 2.72 -8.70 -0.48
CA LEU A 58 3.38 -8.45 0.81
C LEU A 58 2.88 -7.14 1.45
N THR A 59 2.52 -6.14 0.66
CA THR A 59 1.85 -4.93 1.14
C THR A 59 0.51 -5.27 1.82
N LEU A 60 -0.20 -6.29 1.36
CA LEU A 60 -1.45 -6.74 1.98
C LEU A 60 -1.20 -7.34 3.37
N VAL A 61 -0.11 -8.09 3.55
CA VAL A 61 0.30 -8.61 4.86
C VAL A 61 0.66 -7.45 5.80
N VAL A 62 1.46 -6.50 5.32
CA VAL A 62 1.85 -5.30 6.08
C VAL A 62 0.62 -4.49 6.50
N ALA A 63 -0.30 -4.25 5.58
CA ALA A 63 -1.54 -3.51 5.84
C ALA A 63 -2.45 -4.22 6.86
N SER A 64 -2.49 -5.56 6.83
CA SER A 64 -3.20 -6.38 7.82
C SER A 64 -2.61 -6.22 9.21
N GLY A 65 -1.29 -6.32 9.31
CA GLY A 65 -0.57 -6.09 10.56
C GLY A 65 -0.85 -4.70 11.12
N LEU A 66 -0.81 -3.67 10.27
CA LEU A 66 -1.07 -2.28 10.67
C LEU A 66 -2.49 -2.08 11.22
N ALA A 67 -3.51 -2.63 10.55
CA ALA A 67 -4.90 -2.50 10.98
C ALA A 67 -5.18 -3.25 12.30
N ILE A 68 -4.62 -4.46 12.44
CA ILE A 68 -4.73 -5.24 13.67
C ILE A 68 -4.00 -4.52 14.81
N TRP A 69 -2.78 -4.06 14.57
CA TRP A 69 -1.99 -3.34 15.56
C TRP A 69 -2.70 -2.07 16.05
N GLY A 70 -3.17 -1.21 15.13
CA GLY A 70 -3.89 0.00 15.47
C GLY A 70 -5.15 -0.24 16.33
N ARG A 71 -5.75 -1.43 16.21
CA ARG A 71 -6.91 -1.83 17.01
C ARG A 71 -6.54 -2.37 18.40
N PHE A 72 -5.44 -3.12 18.53
CA PHE A 72 -5.10 -3.85 19.75
C PHE A 72 -3.96 -3.23 20.58
N ALA A 73 -3.22 -2.26 20.04
CA ALA A 73 -2.08 -1.64 20.70
C ALA A 73 -2.46 -0.73 21.88
N SER A 74 -3.73 -0.38 22.04
CA SER A 74 -4.20 0.45 23.15
C SER A 74 -5.62 0.06 23.57
N GLU A 75 -5.87 0.02 24.87
CA GLU A 75 -7.21 -0.24 25.43
C GLU A 75 -8.18 0.91 25.11
N ALA A 76 -7.67 2.14 25.09
CA ALA A 76 -8.42 3.32 24.68
C ALA A 76 -8.14 3.68 23.20
N PRO A 77 -9.15 4.11 22.43
CA PRO A 77 -8.97 4.49 21.04
C PRO A 77 -8.14 5.78 20.94
N THR A 78 -6.87 5.64 20.55
CA THR A 78 -5.96 6.76 20.30
C THR A 78 -6.10 7.25 18.86
N ALA A 79 -5.83 8.54 18.62
CA ALA A 79 -5.89 9.12 17.27
C ALA A 79 -4.92 8.43 16.29
N ILE A 80 -3.74 8.04 16.79
CA ILE A 80 -2.76 7.32 15.97
C ILE A 80 -3.17 5.89 15.65
N GLY A 81 -3.75 5.15 16.60
CA GLY A 81 -4.27 3.81 16.34
C GLY A 81 -5.40 3.83 15.30
N GLN A 82 -6.27 4.84 15.35
CA GLN A 82 -7.30 5.06 14.33
C GLN A 82 -6.68 5.36 12.95
N ASN A 83 -5.63 6.18 12.89
CA ASN A 83 -4.89 6.43 11.65
C ASN A 83 -4.30 5.14 11.07
N HIS A 84 -3.67 4.30 11.90
CA HIS A 84 -3.13 3.00 11.48
C HIS A 84 -4.21 2.07 10.92
N ILE A 85 -5.40 2.03 11.53
CA ILE A 85 -6.54 1.26 11.02
C ILE A 85 -6.99 1.77 9.65
N VAL A 86 -7.20 3.08 9.51
CA VAL A 86 -7.67 3.69 8.25
C VAL A 86 -6.65 3.49 7.12
N VAL A 87 -5.37 3.72 7.41
CA VAL A 87 -4.27 3.51 6.46
C VAL A 87 -4.17 2.03 6.06
N GLY A 88 -4.29 1.11 7.02
CA GLY A 88 -4.25 -0.33 6.76
C GLY A 88 -5.41 -0.77 5.85
N LEU A 89 -6.63 -0.35 6.16
CA LEU A 89 -7.80 -0.65 5.32
C LEU A 89 -7.69 -0.06 3.92
N PHE A 90 -7.18 1.16 3.81
CA PHE A 90 -6.96 1.81 2.51
C PHE A 90 -5.94 1.06 1.64
N LEU A 91 -4.82 0.67 2.24
CA LEU A 91 -3.80 -0.14 1.56
C LEU A 91 -4.35 -1.51 1.15
N MET A 92 -5.12 -2.19 2.01
CA MET A 92 -5.77 -3.45 1.67
C MET A 92 -6.70 -3.33 0.48
N MET A 93 -7.54 -2.29 0.45
CA MET A 93 -8.48 -2.06 -0.64
C MET A 93 -7.75 -1.90 -1.97
N ILE A 94 -6.69 -1.10 -1.99
CA ILE A 94 -5.90 -0.84 -3.21
C ILE A 94 -5.09 -2.05 -3.62
N ALA A 95 -4.56 -2.79 -2.65
CA ALA A 95 -3.87 -4.04 -2.87
C ALA A 95 -4.81 -5.04 -3.58
N LEU A 96 -6.07 -5.15 -3.18
CA LEU A 96 -6.98 -6.12 -3.79
C LEU A 96 -7.39 -5.77 -5.23
N VAL A 97 -7.35 -4.49 -5.61
CA VAL A 97 -7.84 -4.04 -6.92
C VAL A 97 -6.83 -4.37 -8.02
N PRO A 98 -7.20 -5.16 -9.04
CA PRO A 98 -6.30 -5.56 -10.11
C PRO A 98 -5.83 -4.34 -10.92
N ASN A 99 -4.52 -4.27 -11.12
CA ASN A 99 -3.84 -3.10 -11.68
C ASN A 99 -3.61 -3.20 -13.20
N ASP A 100 -4.60 -3.71 -13.95
CA ASP A 100 -4.54 -3.87 -15.40
C ASP A 100 -4.92 -2.60 -16.19
N ALA A 101 -5.15 -1.47 -15.51
CA ALA A 101 -5.65 -0.23 -16.11
C ALA A 101 -4.72 0.39 -17.18
N SER A 102 -3.43 0.04 -17.17
CA SER A 102 -2.46 0.47 -18.19
C SER A 102 -2.46 -0.41 -19.44
N LEU A 103 -3.18 -1.53 -19.43
CA LEU A 103 -3.33 -2.40 -20.60
C LEU A 103 -4.67 -2.09 -21.29
N PRO A 104 -4.68 -2.05 -22.63
CA PRO A 104 -5.95 -1.94 -23.34
C PRO A 104 -6.85 -3.14 -23.02
N PRO A 105 -8.19 -2.96 -23.10
CA PRO A 105 -9.16 -4.03 -22.85
C PRO A 105 -8.77 -5.29 -23.62
N VAL A 106 -8.92 -6.47 -23.00
CA VAL A 106 -8.51 -7.75 -23.60
C VAL A 106 -9.11 -7.95 -24.99
N LYS A 107 -10.36 -7.51 -25.19
CA LYS A 107 -11.05 -7.56 -26.49
C LYS A 107 -10.33 -6.75 -27.58
N TRP A 108 -9.78 -5.58 -27.26
CA TRP A 108 -9.06 -4.75 -28.25
C TRP A 108 -7.72 -5.36 -28.65
N ARG A 109 -7.05 -6.05 -27.71
CA ARG A 109 -5.80 -6.80 -27.98
C ARG A 109 -6.03 -8.00 -28.90
N GLN A 110 -7.19 -8.65 -28.81
CA GLN A 110 -7.52 -9.79 -29.65
C GLN A 110 -7.88 -9.37 -31.09
N THR A 111 -8.64 -8.28 -31.25
CA THR A 111 -9.04 -7.77 -32.58
C THR A 111 -7.86 -7.22 -33.40
N GLY A 112 -6.88 -6.57 -32.76
CA GLY A 112 -5.69 -6.09 -33.47
C GLY A 112 -4.77 -7.20 -33.98
N ARG A 113 -4.79 -8.38 -33.34
CA ARG A 113 -3.93 -9.52 -33.69
C ARG A 113 -4.45 -10.30 -34.90
N THR A 114 -5.76 -10.40 -35.09
CA THR A 114 -6.38 -11.02 -36.26
C THR A 114 -6.28 -10.18 -37.52
N ARG A 115 -6.11 -8.85 -37.39
CA ARG A 115 -5.99 -7.94 -38.54
C ARG A 115 -4.60 -7.95 -39.20
N ASN A 116 -3.55 -8.36 -38.48
CA ASN A 116 -2.18 -8.45 -39.03
C ASN A 116 -1.84 -9.82 -39.64
N SER A 117 -2.79 -10.76 -39.67
CA SER A 117 -2.64 -12.10 -40.26
C SER A 117 -3.43 -12.28 -41.57
N MET A 118 -3.96 -11.18 -42.13
CA MET A 118 -4.55 -11.08 -43.46
C MET A 118 -3.76 -10.05 -44.26
#